data_AF-A0A1I4JSB3-F1
#
_entry.id   AF-A0A1I4JSB3-F1
#
_cell.length_a   1.000
_cell.length_b   1.000
_cell.length_c   1.000
_cell.angle_alpha   90.00
_cell.angle_beta   90.00
_cell.angle_gamma   90.00
#
_symmetry.space_group_name_H-M   'P 1'
#
loop_
_entity.id
_entity.type
_entity.pdbx_description
1 polymer ?
#
loop_
_entity_poly.entity_id
_entity_poly.type
_entity_poly.pdbx_seq_one_letter_code
_entity_poly.pdbx_strand_id
1 'polypeptide(L)'
;MTATTRFGLLAAASLWPCLALAQSDTTCARDVLVANSMQRQAIDQLESGGDDDASRCRVWRRHVDTMRRIAGVYGRCLSGPERAERLGQVQGSEKEFGGLLRSRCKGL
;
A
#
# COMPACT_ATOMS: atom_id res chain seq x y z
N MET A 1 -28.25 47.55 42.12
CA MET A 1 -27.07 46.70 42.41
C MET A 1 -27.60 45.45 43.12
N THR A 2 -27.43 44.19 42.75
CA THR A 2 -26.77 43.45 41.65
C THR A 2 -27.33 42.04 41.80
N ALA A 3 -27.92 41.46 40.74
CA ALA A 3 -28.36 40.07 40.72
C ALA A 3 -27.15 39.15 40.48
N THR A 4 -27.01 38.09 41.26
CA THR A 4 -25.94 37.10 41.08
C THR A 4 -26.59 35.76 40.72
N THR A 5 -26.70 35.49 39.42
CA THR A 5 -27.10 34.19 38.88
C THR A 5 -25.85 33.39 38.53
N ARG A 6 -25.67 32.22 39.15
CA ARG A 6 -24.62 31.25 38.79
C ARG A 6 -25.25 29.86 38.71
N PHE A 7 -24.63 29.04 37.87
CA PHE A 7 -24.94 27.65 37.50
C PHE A 7 -25.92 27.48 36.33
N GLY A 8 -25.63 26.67 35.30
CA GLY A 8 -24.63 25.62 35.24
C GLY A 8 -24.25 25.20 33.81
N LEU A 9 -23.01 24.71 33.78
CA LEU A 9 -22.37 23.77 32.85
C LEU A 9 -22.87 23.69 31.40
N LEU A 10 -21.99 24.17 30.53
CA LEU A 10 -21.83 23.77 29.14
C LEU A 10 -21.78 22.24 29.02
N ALA A 11 -22.85 21.64 28.51
CA ALA A 11 -22.84 20.28 27.98
C ALA A 11 -22.10 20.29 26.63
N ALA A 12 -20.77 20.22 26.66
CA ALA A 12 -19.97 19.94 25.48
C ALA A 12 -20.14 18.46 25.11
N ALA A 13 -21.15 18.16 24.30
CA ALA A 13 -21.35 16.85 23.71
C ALA A 13 -20.16 16.52 22.78
N SER A 14 -19.33 15.58 23.21
CA SER A 14 -18.21 15.02 22.46
C SER A 14 -18.70 14.20 21.26
N LEU A 15 -18.92 14.85 20.12
CA LEU A 15 -19.12 14.24 18.81
C LEU A 15 -17.76 14.05 18.10
N TRP A 16 -16.91 13.16 18.62
CA TRP A 16 -15.65 12.80 17.96
C TRP A 16 -15.46 11.28 17.81
N PRO A 17 -16.22 10.62 16.92
CA PRO A 17 -15.66 9.44 16.25
C PRO A 17 -15.62 9.53 14.71
N CYS A 18 -16.38 10.43 14.07
CA CYS A 18 -16.53 10.38 12.60
C CYS A 18 -15.31 10.86 11.81
N LEU A 19 -14.45 11.72 12.37
CA LEU A 19 -13.31 12.28 11.63
C LEU A 19 -12.23 11.22 11.34
N ALA A 20 -12.05 10.24 12.25
CA ALA A 20 -10.99 9.23 12.10
C ALA A 20 -11.25 8.26 10.94
N LEU A 21 -12.51 7.85 10.73
CA LEU A 21 -12.88 6.93 9.63
C LEU A 21 -12.81 7.61 8.26
N ALA A 22 -13.24 8.87 8.15
CA ALA A 22 -13.14 9.63 6.90
C ALA A 22 -11.67 9.88 6.49
N GLN A 23 -10.79 10.10 7.46
CA GLN A 23 -9.35 10.25 7.22
C GLN A 23 -8.69 8.94 6.78
N SER A 24 -9.12 7.78 7.30
CA SER A 24 -8.60 6.49 6.84
C SER A 24 -9.02 6.16 5.42
N ASP A 25 -10.27 6.45 5.04
CA ASP A 25 -10.77 6.15 3.69
C ASP A 25 -10.08 7.00 2.62
N THR A 26 -9.88 8.29 2.89
CA THR A 26 -9.15 9.19 1.98
C THR A 26 -7.68 8.84 1.85
N THR A 27 -7.04 8.43 2.95
CA THR A 27 -5.66 7.93 2.94
C THR A 27 -5.55 6.65 2.12
N CYS A 28 -6.46 5.69 2.33
CA CYS A 28 -6.47 4.43 1.60
C CYS A 28 -6.75 4.60 0.11
N ALA A 29 -7.66 5.51 -0.28
CA ALA A 29 -7.89 5.83 -1.68
C ALA A 29 -6.60 6.33 -2.36
N ARG A 30 -5.86 7.23 -1.69
CA ARG A 30 -4.57 7.73 -2.18
C ARG A 30 -3.53 6.62 -2.28
N ASP A 31 -3.39 5.82 -1.22
CA ASP A 31 -2.38 4.77 -1.16
C ASP A 31 -2.62 3.69 -2.22
N VAL A 32 -3.88 3.32 -2.47
CA VAL A 32 -4.25 2.38 -3.55
C VAL A 32 -3.89 2.94 -4.92
N LEU A 33 -4.14 4.24 -5.17
CA LEU A 33 -3.75 4.88 -6.44
C LEU A 33 -2.22 4.88 -6.63
N VAL A 34 -1.47 5.19 -5.57
CA VAL A 34 0.00 5.14 -5.59
C VAL A 34 0.47 3.71 -5.83
N ALA A 35 -0.09 2.73 -5.13
CA ALA A 35 0.26 1.32 -5.28
C ALA A 35 -0.01 0.81 -6.71
N ASN A 36 -1.14 1.18 -7.31
CA ASN A 36 -1.45 0.87 -8.71
C ASN A 36 -0.43 1.48 -9.68
N SER A 37 0.01 2.72 -9.42
CA SER A 37 1.06 3.37 -10.22
C SER A 37 2.41 2.66 -10.08
N MET A 38 2.78 2.30 -8.85
CA MET A 38 4.01 1.55 -8.57
C MET A 38 3.99 0.17 -9.24
N GLN A 39 2.85 -0.51 -9.26
CA GLN A 39 2.72 -1.80 -9.94
C GLN A 39 3.02 -1.67 -11.44
N ARG A 40 2.43 -0.69 -12.12
CA ARG A 40 2.68 -0.43 -13.55
C ARG A 40 4.15 -0.12 -13.81
N GLN A 41 4.72 0.81 -13.05
CA GLN A 41 6.12 1.18 -13.19
C GLN A 41 7.10 0.02 -12.93
N ALA A 42 6.74 -0.90 -12.03
CA ALA A 42 7.55 -2.09 -11.78
C ALA A 42 7.53 -3.05 -12.98
N ILE A 43 6.38 -3.20 -13.63
CA ILE A 43 6.25 -3.98 -14.87
C ILE A 43 7.06 -3.32 -16.00
N ASP A 44 6.93 -2.01 -16.21
CA ASP A 44 7.70 -1.29 -17.23
C ASP A 44 9.23 -1.43 -16.99
N GLN A 45 9.66 -1.49 -15.73
CA GLN A 45 11.06 -1.72 -15.36
C GLN A 45 11.53 -3.15 -15.66
N LEU A 46 10.64 -4.15 -15.62
CA LEU A 46 10.97 -5.51 -16.04
C LEU A 46 11.21 -5.58 -17.54
N GLU A 47 10.37 -4.91 -18.33
CA GLU A 47 10.44 -4.89 -19.80
C GLU A 47 11.68 -4.15 -20.31
N SER A 48 12.08 -3.10 -19.60
CA SER A 48 13.33 -2.36 -19.86
C SER A 48 14.57 -2.98 -19.22
N GLY A 49 14.45 -4.15 -18.59
CA GLY A 49 15.50 -4.78 -17.79
C GLY A 49 16.76 -5.15 -18.59
N GLY A 50 17.92 -4.82 -18.02
CA GLY A 50 19.20 -4.70 -18.74
C GLY A 50 19.81 -5.94 -19.39
N ASP A 51 20.80 -5.66 -20.25
CA ASP A 51 21.41 -6.62 -21.18
C ASP A 51 22.19 -7.76 -20.49
N ASP A 52 22.57 -7.59 -19.23
CA ASP A 52 23.40 -8.52 -18.47
C ASP A 52 22.69 -9.12 -17.25
N ASP A 53 23.18 -10.28 -16.79
CA ASP A 53 22.58 -11.01 -15.69
C ASP A 53 22.55 -10.21 -14.38
N ALA A 54 23.58 -9.41 -14.08
CA ALA A 54 23.63 -8.63 -12.86
C ALA A 54 22.62 -7.48 -12.88
N SER A 55 22.44 -6.81 -14.02
CA SER A 55 21.40 -5.77 -14.16
C SER A 55 19.99 -6.34 -14.06
N ARG A 56 19.70 -7.47 -14.72
CA ARG A 56 18.41 -8.16 -14.54
C ARG A 56 18.14 -8.55 -13.09
N CYS A 57 19.14 -9.10 -12.40
CA CYS A 57 19.00 -9.48 -11.00
C CYS A 57 18.72 -8.28 -10.09
N ARG A 58 19.30 -7.10 -10.35
CA ARG A 58 18.96 -5.87 -9.62
C ARG A 58 17.51 -5.44 -9.86
N VAL A 59 17.04 -5.50 -11.11
CA VAL A 59 15.66 -5.18 -11.47
C VAL A 59 14.68 -6.14 -10.78
N TRP A 60 14.92 -7.46 -10.84
CA TRP A 60 14.05 -8.46 -10.20
C TRP A 60 13.98 -8.30 -8.68
N ARG A 61 15.08 -7.96 -8.01
CA ARG A 61 15.06 -7.67 -6.56
C ARG A 61 14.14 -6.49 -6.25
N ARG A 62 14.30 -5.38 -6.99
CA ARG A 62 13.46 -4.20 -6.83
C ARG A 62 11.98 -4.50 -7.12
N HIS A 63 11.71 -5.32 -8.12
CA HIS A 63 10.35 -5.76 -8.46
C HIS A 63 9.70 -6.52 -7.30
N VAL A 64 10.40 -7.52 -6.75
CA VAL A 64 9.91 -8.32 -5.60
C VAL A 64 9.63 -7.43 -4.39
N ASP A 65 10.54 -6.51 -4.05
CA ASP A 65 10.35 -5.58 -2.93
C ASP A 65 9.15 -4.65 -3.15
N THR A 66 8.95 -4.21 -4.39
CA THR A 66 7.80 -3.36 -4.77
C THR A 66 6.48 -4.12 -4.64
N MET A 67 6.43 -5.37 -5.12
CA MET A 67 5.22 -6.21 -5.01
C MET A 67 4.84 -6.49 -3.56
N ARG A 68 5.81 -6.75 -2.67
CA ARG A 68 5.56 -6.89 -1.22
C ARG A 68 4.97 -5.63 -0.60
N ARG A 69 5.51 -4.47 -0.96
CA ARG A 69 5.01 -3.19 -0.45
C ARG A 69 3.57 -2.93 -0.92
N ILE A 70 3.29 -3.18 -2.19
CA ILE A 70 1.95 -3.05 -2.76
C ILE A 70 0.97 -4.02 -2.10
N ALA A 71 1.37 -5.29 -1.89
CA ALA A 71 0.56 -6.27 -1.18
C ALA A 71 0.17 -5.79 0.22
N GLY A 72 1.10 -5.14 0.93
CA GLY A 72 0.81 -4.52 2.21
C GLY A 72 -0.26 -3.41 2.16
N VAL A 73 -0.26 -2.59 1.10
CA VAL A 73 -1.29 -1.56 0.89
C VAL A 73 -2.64 -2.19 0.58
N TYR A 74 -2.69 -3.11 -0.39
CA TYR A 74 -3.94 -3.79 -0.76
C TYR A 74 -4.54 -4.58 0.40
N GLY A 75 -3.72 -5.23 1.23
CA GLY A 75 -4.19 -5.97 2.40
C GLY A 75 -4.88 -5.08 3.44
N ARG A 76 -4.43 -3.83 3.62
CA ARG A 76 -5.00 -2.88 4.58
C ARG A 76 -6.15 -2.06 4.02
N CYS A 77 -6.08 -1.67 2.76
CA CYS A 77 -6.96 -0.65 2.18
C CYS A 77 -8.05 -1.20 1.27
N LEU A 78 -7.94 -2.45 0.81
CA LEU A 78 -8.99 -3.08 0.00
C LEU A 78 -9.76 -4.12 0.83
N SER A 79 -10.93 -4.50 0.33
CA SER A 79 -11.74 -5.56 0.91
C SER A 79 -12.44 -6.39 -0.16
N GLY A 80 -13.11 -7.48 0.26
CA GLY A 80 -13.92 -8.31 -0.65
C GLY A 80 -13.13 -8.95 -1.80
N PRO A 81 -13.81 -9.22 -2.93
CA PRO A 81 -13.19 -9.83 -4.12
C PRO A 81 -12.06 -8.99 -4.71
N GLU A 82 -12.17 -7.66 -4.68
CA GLU A 82 -11.13 -6.76 -5.20
C GLU A 82 -9.80 -6.97 -4.46
N ARG A 83 -9.84 -7.07 -3.13
CA ARG A 83 -8.64 -7.38 -2.34
C ARG A 83 -8.04 -8.72 -2.77
N ALA A 84 -8.87 -9.75 -2.91
CA ALA A 84 -8.39 -11.10 -3.25
C ALA A 84 -7.72 -11.13 -4.63
N GLU A 85 -8.33 -10.48 -5.63
CA GLU A 85 -7.79 -10.38 -6.98
C GLU A 85 -6.46 -9.61 -7.00
N ARG A 86 -6.46 -8.40 -6.41
CA ARG A 86 -5.28 -7.52 -6.40
C ARG A 86 -4.12 -8.14 -5.64
N LEU A 87 -4.38 -8.77 -4.49
CA LEU A 87 -3.36 -9.51 -3.73
C LEU A 87 -2.83 -10.70 -4.53
N GLY A 88 -3.71 -11.48 -5.17
CA GLY A 88 -3.32 -12.62 -5.98
C GLY A 88 -2.35 -12.24 -7.10
N GLN A 89 -2.61 -11.12 -7.79
CA GLN A 89 -1.73 -10.62 -8.85
C GLN A 89 -0.33 -10.28 -8.33
N VAL A 90 -0.23 -9.46 -7.27
CA VAL A 90 1.07 -8.99 -6.79
C VAL A 90 1.85 -10.07 -6.03
N GLN A 91 1.17 -10.93 -5.27
CA GLN A 91 1.80 -12.06 -4.59
C GLN A 91 2.24 -13.15 -5.57
N GLY A 92 1.46 -13.39 -6.63
CA GLY A 92 1.85 -14.30 -7.72
C GLY A 92 3.14 -13.83 -8.39
N SER A 93 3.19 -12.56 -8.77
CA SER A 93 4.39 -11.94 -9.35
C SER A 93 5.58 -11.97 -8.38
N GLU A 94 5.37 -11.60 -7.11
CA GLU A 94 6.42 -11.71 -6.08
C GLU A 94 7.02 -13.12 -5.99
N LYS A 95 6.16 -14.15 -5.97
CA LYS A 95 6.59 -15.54 -5.85
C LYS A 95 7.38 -15.99 -7.07
N GLU A 96 6.93 -15.62 -8.26
CA GLU A 96 7.57 -15.94 -9.53
C GLU A 96 8.99 -15.34 -9.58
N PHE A 97 9.10 -14.02 -9.43
CA PHE A 97 10.38 -13.33 -9.50
C PHE A 97 11.28 -13.68 -8.31
N GLY A 98 10.71 -13.92 -7.12
CA GLY A 98 11.45 -14.46 -5.98
C GLY A 98 12.02 -15.85 -6.27
N GLY A 99 11.34 -16.67 -7.07
CA GLY A 99 11.85 -17.93 -7.60
C GLY A 99 13.06 -17.73 -8.52
N LEU A 100 12.96 -16.80 -9.47
CA LEU A 100 14.05 -16.45 -10.39
C LEU A 100 15.29 -15.94 -9.65
N LEU A 101 15.11 -15.12 -8.60
CA LEU A 101 16.22 -14.66 -7.77
C LEU A 101 16.98 -15.81 -7.10
N ARG A 102 16.24 -16.79 -6.55
CA ARG A 102 16.85 -17.95 -5.89
C ARG A 102 17.60 -18.87 -6.84
N SER A 103 17.09 -19.04 -8.06
CA SER A 103 17.68 -19.95 -9.04
C SER A 103 18.77 -19.33 -9.90
N ARG A 104 18.70 -18.03 -10.20
CA ARG A 104 19.58 -17.37 -11.21
C ARG A 104 20.49 -16.29 -10.64
N CYS A 105 20.14 -15.67 -9.52
CA CYS A 105 20.85 -14.51 -8.99
C CYS A 105 21.70 -14.84 -7.75
N LYS A 106 22.02 -16.11 -7.54
CA LYS A 106 22.83 -16.55 -6.40
C LYS A 106 24.30 -16.19 -6.66
N GLY A 107 24.88 -15.36 -5.80
CA GLY A 107 26.28 -14.91 -5.92
C GLY A 107 26.49 -13.66 -6.80
N LEU A 108 25.40 -13.04 -7.27
CA LEU A 108 25.33 -11.71 -7.88
C LEU A 108 24.61 -10.73 -6.94
#